data_AF-A0A1D2R3G5-F1
#
_entry.id   AF-A0A1D2R3G5-F1
#
_cell.length_a   1.000
_cell.length_b   1.000
_cell.length_c   1.000
_cell.angle_alpha   90.00
_cell.angle_beta   90.00
_cell.angle_gamma   90.00
#
_symmetry.space_group_name_H-M   'P 1'
#
loop_
_entity.id
_entity.type
_entity.pdbx_description
1 polymer ?
#
loop_
_entity_poly.entity_id
_entity_poly.type
_entity_poly.pdbx_seq_one_letter_code
_entity_poly.pdbx_strand_id
1 'polypeptide(L)'
;MIERDEIFGILKNYDLDGITVGVLGSHSALDISRGAKKFGFKTLVVCQKGRDKTYAKYYKSREGKGVVDEVILLDKFSEITNPEVIEDMQSKNTIFLPHRSFEVYVGFEKIENEFKIPLFGSRTMLRAEERYVENNQYDLMEKGGIPYPKTYELQKTGTRFIKGLEPEYYLSPTGIDRLVIVKVAEAQRPYERAFFFASSASEYDRKSEEMIKQEYVFSWENIPGNDSKQLLKHLRGDRKIYLVKNAEIKKSDNGKTITVTNGENSLRFKLNEKEDKVILEIGGEKNDEYILKKENGKLNIYKQGKITPEALKEAVIEEFIDGTQFNLNFFYSAVNDELELLGTDTRRQTNLDGILRLPAPQQSELLKYRGIQAIEAGHIACTVKESLLEQVFELGEKFVKVAKQEYPPGIIGPFALQCALTPGPPKERFVCFDISMRVQGSPGTAFTPYSGYLYGESLSVGERIAMEVKKAVDEDRIKDVVT
;
A
#
# COMPACT_ATOMS: atom_id res chain seq x y z
N MET A 1 -5.55 14.56 19.58
CA MET A 1 -4.87 13.26 19.60
C MET A 1 -4.90 12.71 21.01
N ILE A 2 -5.02 11.40 21.18
CA ILE A 2 -4.89 10.72 22.48
C ILE A 2 -3.47 10.98 22.99
N GLU A 3 -3.38 11.56 24.18
CA GLU A 3 -2.10 11.88 24.81
C GLU A 3 -1.51 10.63 25.49
N ARG A 4 -0.17 10.55 25.58
CA ARG A 4 0.50 9.41 26.23
C ARG A 4 0.06 9.22 27.68
N ASP A 5 -0.21 10.31 28.40
CA ASP A 5 -0.68 10.24 29.79
C ASP A 5 -2.05 9.56 29.91
N GLU A 6 -2.92 9.67 28.90
CA GLU A 6 -4.18 8.94 28.86
C GLU A 6 -3.93 7.42 28.71
N ILE A 7 -3.02 7.03 27.83
CA ILE A 7 -2.60 5.62 27.66
C ILE A 7 -1.93 5.08 28.93
N PHE A 8 -1.10 5.89 29.59
CA PHE A 8 -0.49 5.52 30.87
C PHE A 8 -1.54 5.36 31.98
N GLY A 9 -2.63 6.14 31.94
CA GLY A 9 -3.79 5.96 32.82
C GLY A 9 -4.46 4.61 32.62
N ILE A 10 -4.61 4.16 31.36
CA ILE A 10 -5.18 2.85 31.02
C ILE A 10 -4.25 1.72 31.48
N LEU A 11 -2.94 1.83 31.21
CA LEU A 11 -1.93 0.84 31.61
C LEU A 11 -1.87 0.59 33.12
N LYS A 12 -2.19 1.57 33.97
CA LYS A 12 -2.23 1.37 35.43
C LYS A 12 -3.24 0.31 35.88
N ASN A 13 -4.25 0.04 35.05
CA ASN A 13 -5.28 -0.96 35.33
C ASN A 13 -4.94 -2.33 34.71
N TYR A 14 -3.83 -2.44 33.98
CA TYR A 14 -3.43 -3.70 33.34
C TYR A 14 -2.66 -4.58 34.32
N ASP A 15 -2.95 -5.88 34.26
CA ASP A 15 -2.05 -6.91 34.77
C ASP A 15 -0.93 -7.14 33.75
N LEU A 16 0.28 -6.64 34.06
CA LEU A 16 1.43 -6.69 33.15
C LEU A 16 2.00 -8.11 32.97
N ASP A 17 1.76 -9.03 33.93
CA ASP A 17 2.12 -10.44 33.79
C ASP A 17 1.14 -11.17 32.83
N GLY A 18 -0.06 -10.60 32.64
CA GLY A 18 -1.14 -11.13 31.83
C GLY A 18 -1.36 -10.41 30.49
N ILE A 19 -0.32 -9.78 29.91
CA ILE A 19 -0.44 -9.03 28.65
C ILE A 19 -0.88 -9.94 27.49
N THR A 20 -1.82 -9.42 26.70
CA THR A 20 -2.21 -9.98 25.41
C THR A 20 -1.64 -9.12 24.28
N VAL A 21 -1.02 -9.74 23.29
CA VAL A 21 -0.56 -9.06 22.08
C VAL A 21 -1.70 -9.04 21.05
N GLY A 22 -2.23 -7.85 20.79
CA GLY A 22 -3.31 -7.59 19.84
C GLY A 22 -2.79 -7.13 18.47
N VAL A 23 -3.42 -7.59 17.39
CA VAL A 23 -3.11 -7.14 16.03
C VAL A 23 -4.33 -7.25 15.10
N LEU A 24 -4.41 -6.41 14.07
CA LEU A 24 -5.43 -6.53 13.03
C LEU A 24 -5.09 -7.70 12.08
N GLY A 25 -6.06 -8.49 11.65
CA GLY A 25 -5.88 -9.69 10.83
C GLY A 25 -5.47 -9.41 9.38
N SER A 26 -4.27 -8.88 9.15
CA SER A 26 -3.69 -8.63 7.83
C SER A 26 -2.16 -8.45 7.90
N HIS A 27 -1.53 -8.19 6.75
CA HIS A 27 -0.15 -7.70 6.62
C HIS A 27 0.93 -8.57 7.29
N SER A 28 1.17 -8.40 8.59
CA SER A 28 2.21 -9.07 9.39
C SER A 28 1.66 -9.76 10.64
N ALA A 29 0.34 -9.90 10.78
CA ALA A 29 -0.31 -10.46 11.97
C ALA A 29 0.21 -11.85 12.36
N LEU A 30 0.46 -12.75 11.40
CA LEU A 30 0.98 -14.09 11.71
C LEU A 30 2.41 -14.06 12.30
N ASP A 31 3.26 -13.16 11.80
CA ASP A 31 4.62 -13.01 12.33
C ASP A 31 4.60 -12.44 13.75
N ILE A 32 3.80 -11.39 13.94
CA ILE A 32 3.55 -10.77 15.24
C ILE A 32 3.03 -11.81 16.24
N SER A 33 1.97 -12.55 15.89
CA SER A 33 1.38 -13.55 16.79
C SER A 33 2.33 -14.71 17.07
N ARG A 34 3.13 -15.16 16.08
CA ARG A 34 4.16 -16.18 16.28
C ARG A 34 5.20 -15.71 17.29
N GLY A 35 5.70 -14.50 17.13
CA GLY A 35 6.69 -13.90 18.03
C GLY A 35 6.15 -13.76 19.45
N ALA A 36 4.98 -13.15 19.62
CA ALA A 36 4.31 -13.02 20.90
C ALA A 36 4.16 -14.37 21.63
N LYS A 37 3.69 -15.40 20.91
CA LYS A 37 3.50 -16.73 21.47
C LYS A 37 4.81 -17.41 21.88
N LYS A 38 5.90 -17.21 21.12
CA LYS A 38 7.25 -17.72 21.48
C LYS A 38 7.72 -17.18 22.83
N PHE A 39 7.35 -15.95 23.17
CA PHE A 39 7.71 -15.30 24.43
C PHE A 39 6.66 -15.42 25.54
N GLY A 40 5.63 -16.25 25.33
CA GLY A 40 4.64 -16.62 26.34
C GLY A 40 3.42 -15.71 26.42
N PHE A 41 3.29 -14.71 25.54
CA PHE A 41 2.12 -13.84 25.51
C PHE A 41 0.92 -14.55 24.90
N LYS A 42 -0.29 -14.21 25.38
CA LYS A 42 -1.53 -14.53 24.67
C LYS A 42 -1.63 -13.69 23.42
N THR A 43 -2.31 -14.21 22.41
CA THR A 43 -2.45 -13.55 21.10
C THR A 43 -3.91 -13.32 20.74
N LEU A 44 -4.22 -12.10 20.31
CA LEU A 44 -5.56 -11.70 19.88
C LEU A 44 -5.50 -11.08 18.49
N VAL A 45 -6.31 -11.61 17.56
CA VAL A 45 -6.38 -11.08 16.18
C VAL A 45 -7.77 -10.53 15.89
N VAL A 46 -7.86 -9.24 15.58
CA VAL A 46 -9.11 -8.60 15.14
C VAL A 46 -9.32 -8.86 13.65
N CYS A 47 -10.36 -9.58 13.28
CA CYS A 47 -10.68 -9.99 11.91
C CYS A 47 -11.93 -9.29 11.38
N GLN A 48 -12.03 -9.18 10.06
CA GLN A 48 -13.26 -8.79 9.37
C GLN A 48 -13.93 -10.03 8.76
N LYS A 49 -15.28 -10.11 8.82
CA LYS A 49 -16.05 -11.18 8.17
C LYS A 49 -15.63 -11.38 6.72
N GLY A 50 -15.35 -12.63 6.35
CA GLY A 50 -14.89 -13.02 5.01
C GLY A 50 -13.37 -12.97 4.83
N ARG A 51 -12.63 -12.41 5.80
CA ARG A 51 -11.16 -12.34 5.83
C ARG A 51 -10.55 -13.00 7.07
N ASP A 52 -11.37 -13.77 7.79
CA ASP A 52 -11.06 -14.33 9.12
C ASP A 52 -10.47 -15.74 9.08
N LYS A 53 -10.79 -16.54 8.05
CA LYS A 53 -10.45 -17.98 7.99
C LYS A 53 -8.97 -18.29 8.26
N THR A 54 -8.06 -17.45 7.78
CA THR A 54 -6.62 -17.57 8.04
C THR A 54 -6.35 -17.68 9.54
N TYR A 55 -6.91 -16.77 10.33
CA TYR A 55 -6.65 -16.63 11.77
C TYR A 55 -7.60 -17.48 12.60
N ALA A 56 -8.89 -17.49 12.28
CA ALA A 56 -9.93 -18.18 13.03
C ALA A 56 -9.94 -19.70 12.83
N LYS A 57 -9.33 -20.21 11.75
CA LYS A 57 -9.31 -21.65 11.44
C LYS A 57 -7.90 -22.21 11.24
N TYR A 58 -7.15 -21.70 10.26
CA TYR A 58 -5.90 -22.34 9.85
C TYR A 58 -4.79 -22.18 10.91
N TYR A 59 -4.59 -20.95 11.37
CA TYR A 59 -3.56 -20.59 12.36
C TYR A 59 -4.10 -20.42 13.77
N LYS A 60 -5.38 -20.75 14.01
CA LYS A 60 -5.98 -20.80 15.34
C LYS A 60 -5.23 -21.82 16.21
N SER A 61 -4.90 -21.39 17.42
CA SER A 61 -4.27 -22.21 18.45
C SER A 61 -5.14 -23.40 18.83
N ARG A 62 -4.54 -24.59 18.83
CA ARG A 62 -5.14 -25.88 19.20
C ARG A 62 -4.02 -26.89 19.41
N GLU A 63 -4.18 -27.88 20.29
CA GLU A 63 -3.31 -29.09 20.42
C GLU A 63 -1.87 -28.95 19.87
N GLY A 64 -1.07 -28.05 20.45
CA GLY A 64 0.34 -27.84 20.10
C GLY A 64 0.64 -27.13 18.76
N LYS A 65 -0.36 -26.58 18.07
CA LYS A 65 -0.25 -25.89 16.77
C LYS A 65 -1.00 -24.55 16.80
N GLY A 66 -0.63 -23.67 15.88
CA GLY A 66 -1.28 -22.37 15.71
C GLY A 66 -0.74 -21.29 16.63
N VAL A 67 -0.88 -20.06 16.16
CA VAL A 67 -0.29 -18.86 16.78
C VAL A 67 -1.35 -17.84 17.18
N VAL A 68 -2.64 -18.11 16.95
CA VAL A 68 -3.75 -17.18 17.25
C VAL A 68 -4.66 -17.78 18.32
N ASP A 69 -4.59 -17.25 19.54
CA ASP A 69 -5.34 -17.77 20.69
C ASP A 69 -6.79 -17.25 20.71
N GLU A 70 -7.00 -15.99 20.34
CA GLU A 70 -8.30 -15.32 20.36
C GLU A 70 -8.56 -14.54 19.05
N VAL A 71 -9.84 -14.45 18.66
CA VAL A 71 -10.26 -13.70 17.48
C VAL A 71 -11.48 -12.86 17.84
N ILE A 72 -11.40 -11.55 17.60
CA ILE A 72 -12.55 -10.66 17.57
C ILE A 72 -13.00 -10.56 16.11
N LEU A 73 -14.26 -10.88 15.81
CA LEU A 73 -14.80 -10.85 14.45
C LEU A 73 -15.74 -9.65 14.27
N LEU A 74 -15.36 -8.72 13.41
CA LEU A 74 -16.10 -7.49 13.10
C LEU A 74 -16.75 -7.57 11.71
N ASP A 75 -17.81 -6.79 11.49
CA ASP A 75 -18.39 -6.61 10.14
C ASP A 75 -17.47 -5.76 9.27
N LYS A 76 -16.86 -4.73 9.86
CA LYS A 76 -15.82 -3.90 9.23
C LYS A 76 -14.66 -3.65 10.18
N PHE A 77 -13.44 -3.64 9.67
CA PHE A 77 -12.26 -3.32 10.47
C PHE A 77 -12.33 -1.95 11.18
N SER A 78 -13.02 -0.96 10.58
CA SER A 78 -13.23 0.36 11.16
C SER A 78 -14.07 0.36 12.46
N GLU A 79 -14.74 -0.75 12.80
CA GLU A 79 -15.53 -0.92 14.03
C GLU A 79 -14.65 -1.29 15.23
N ILE A 80 -13.34 -1.43 15.05
CA ILE A 80 -12.39 -1.74 16.13
C ILE A 80 -12.37 -0.65 17.22
N THR A 81 -12.81 0.57 16.91
CA THR A 81 -12.94 1.68 17.88
C THR A 81 -14.25 1.69 18.64
N ASN A 82 -15.17 0.75 18.37
CA ASN A 82 -16.42 0.69 19.10
C ASN A 82 -16.16 0.43 20.60
N PRO A 83 -16.93 1.06 21.52
CA PRO A 83 -16.70 0.96 22.95
C PRO A 83 -16.61 -0.48 23.47
N GLU A 84 -17.49 -1.38 23.02
CA GLU A 84 -17.50 -2.78 23.43
C GLU A 84 -16.25 -3.55 23.00
N VAL A 85 -15.66 -3.20 21.85
CA VAL A 85 -14.44 -3.83 21.33
C VAL A 85 -13.22 -3.30 22.10
N ILE A 86 -13.19 -2.01 22.42
CA ILE A 86 -12.16 -1.39 23.25
C ILE A 86 -12.19 -1.98 24.67
N GLU A 87 -13.35 -2.06 25.31
CA GLU A 87 -13.53 -2.66 26.63
C GLU A 87 -13.09 -4.14 26.64
N ASP A 88 -13.46 -4.90 25.61
CA ASP A 88 -13.08 -6.29 25.46
C ASP A 88 -11.55 -6.48 25.34
N MET A 89 -10.86 -5.59 24.62
CA MET A 89 -9.39 -5.62 24.53
C MET A 89 -8.70 -5.11 25.81
N GLN A 90 -9.21 -4.06 26.45
CA GLN A 90 -8.64 -3.54 27.70
C GLN A 90 -8.76 -4.58 28.83
N SER A 91 -9.89 -5.28 28.94
CA SER A 91 -10.08 -6.35 29.93
C SER A 91 -9.12 -7.54 29.77
N LYS A 92 -8.47 -7.65 28.60
CA LYS A 92 -7.44 -8.65 28.29
C LYS A 92 -6.01 -8.12 28.40
N ASN A 93 -5.82 -6.91 28.94
CA ASN A 93 -4.52 -6.25 29.03
C ASN A 93 -3.84 -6.13 27.65
N THR A 94 -4.61 -5.79 26.62
CA THR A 94 -4.12 -5.85 25.24
C THR A 94 -3.15 -4.71 24.94
N ILE A 95 -1.92 -5.03 24.52
CA ILE A 95 -1.04 -4.10 23.81
C ILE A 95 -1.18 -4.38 22.32
N PHE A 96 -1.55 -3.37 21.55
CA PHE A 96 -1.89 -3.52 20.14
C PHE A 96 -0.74 -3.08 19.24
N LEU A 97 -0.44 -3.87 18.20
CA LEU A 97 0.71 -3.66 17.32
C LEU A 97 0.23 -3.10 15.97
N PRO A 98 0.60 -1.86 15.61
CA PRO A 98 0.18 -1.25 14.36
C PRO A 98 0.98 -1.78 13.17
N HIS A 99 0.32 -1.87 12.02
CA HIS A 99 0.92 -2.15 10.72
C HIS A 99 0.08 -1.49 9.61
N ARG A 100 0.54 -1.47 8.35
CA ARG A 100 -0.14 -0.71 7.27
C ARG A 100 -1.64 -0.94 7.13
N SER A 101 -2.10 -2.19 7.20
CA SER A 101 -3.53 -2.50 7.07
C SER A 101 -4.39 -1.92 8.21
N PHE A 102 -3.82 -1.71 9.40
CA PHE A 102 -4.51 -1.07 10.51
C PHE A 102 -4.77 0.41 10.18
N GLU A 103 -3.74 1.13 9.73
CA GLU A 103 -3.86 2.53 9.26
C GLU A 103 -4.90 2.68 8.16
N VAL A 104 -4.81 1.85 7.11
CA VAL A 104 -5.66 1.97 5.92
C VAL A 104 -7.12 1.60 6.21
N TYR A 105 -7.37 0.54 6.97
CA TYR A 105 -8.75 0.06 7.17
C TYR A 105 -9.47 0.72 8.34
N VAL A 106 -8.73 1.26 9.32
CA VAL A 106 -9.32 1.95 10.49
C VAL A 106 -9.36 3.46 10.26
N GLY A 107 -8.31 4.03 9.65
CA GLY A 107 -8.17 5.45 9.38
C GLY A 107 -7.52 6.22 10.53
N PHE A 108 -6.69 7.20 10.18
CA PHE A 108 -5.86 7.94 11.16
C PHE A 108 -6.67 8.67 12.22
N GLU A 109 -7.80 9.31 11.86
CA GLU A 109 -8.65 10.02 12.84
C GLU A 109 -9.11 9.12 13.98
N LYS A 110 -9.51 7.89 13.64
CA LYS A 110 -9.93 6.88 14.61
C LYS A 110 -8.77 6.38 15.45
N ILE A 111 -7.62 6.11 14.82
CA ILE A 111 -6.43 5.63 15.51
C ILE A 111 -5.91 6.68 16.50
N GLU A 112 -5.87 7.94 16.08
CA GLU A 112 -5.29 9.03 16.85
C GLU A 112 -6.23 9.56 17.93
N ASN A 113 -7.55 9.44 17.79
CA ASN A 113 -8.50 10.10 18.70
C ASN A 113 -9.49 9.13 19.39
N GLU A 114 -9.72 7.92 18.88
CA GLU A 114 -10.73 6.99 19.41
C GLU A 114 -10.14 5.67 19.92
N PHE A 115 -9.02 5.20 19.37
CA PHE A 115 -8.45 3.89 19.67
C PHE A 115 -7.67 3.87 20.99
N LYS A 116 -8.40 3.91 22.11
CA LYS A 116 -7.86 3.94 23.49
C LYS A 116 -7.33 2.59 23.97
N ILE A 117 -6.41 2.01 23.21
CA ILE A 117 -5.63 0.82 23.56
C ILE A 117 -4.15 1.21 23.50
N PRO A 118 -3.28 0.78 24.44
CA PRO A 118 -1.84 1.00 24.33
C PRO A 118 -1.31 0.46 23.00
N LEU A 119 -0.77 1.34 22.16
CA LEU A 119 -0.13 0.95 20.90
C LEU A 119 1.35 0.76 21.14
N PHE A 120 1.90 -0.40 20.79
CA PHE A 120 3.36 -0.56 20.72
C PHE A 120 3.90 0.29 19.57
N GLY A 121 4.89 1.14 19.86
CA GLY A 121 5.43 2.09 18.89
C GLY A 121 4.94 3.52 19.09
N SER A 122 5.18 4.38 18.10
CA SER A 122 4.85 5.81 18.15
C SER A 122 3.60 6.14 17.33
N ARG A 123 2.47 6.39 18.01
CA ARG A 123 1.15 6.68 17.40
C ARG A 123 1.19 7.93 16.53
N THR A 124 1.91 8.96 16.97
CA THR A 124 2.05 10.25 16.29
C THR A 124 2.77 10.14 14.94
N MET A 125 3.63 9.13 14.78
CA MET A 125 4.41 8.93 13.56
C MET A 125 3.69 8.13 12.47
N LEU A 126 2.63 7.38 12.79
CA LEU A 126 1.95 6.52 11.82
C LEU A 126 1.47 7.31 10.59
N ARG A 127 0.95 8.52 10.80
CA ARG A 127 0.47 9.39 9.71
C ARG A 127 1.60 9.99 8.87
N ALA A 128 2.82 10.08 9.40
CA ALA A 128 3.96 10.67 8.67
C ALA A 128 4.44 9.82 7.48
N GLU A 129 3.95 8.57 7.34
CA GLU A 129 4.11 7.78 6.09
C GLU A 129 3.36 8.42 4.90
N GLU A 130 2.31 9.20 5.16
CA GLU A 130 1.46 9.80 4.12
C GLU A 130 2.11 11.02 3.47
N ARG A 131 1.97 11.15 2.16
CA ARG A 131 2.67 12.19 1.39
C ARG A 131 1.98 13.55 1.41
N TYR A 132 0.71 13.58 1.79
CA TYR A 132 -0.11 14.79 1.79
C TYR A 132 -0.09 15.53 3.14
N VAL A 133 0.59 14.99 4.15
CA VAL A 133 0.69 15.64 5.47
C VAL A 133 1.98 16.44 5.59
N GLU A 134 1.94 17.48 6.41
CA GLU A 134 3.15 18.20 6.81
C GLU A 134 4.08 17.30 7.62
N ASN A 135 5.37 17.54 7.50
CA ASN A 135 6.43 16.80 8.20
C ASN A 135 6.45 15.30 7.87
N ASN A 136 6.06 14.95 6.65
CA ASN A 136 6.01 13.57 6.19
C ASN A 136 7.41 12.96 6.00
N GLN A 137 7.45 11.72 5.51
CA GLN A 137 8.69 11.00 5.21
C GLN A 137 9.72 11.79 4.38
N TYR A 138 9.32 12.64 3.42
CA TYR A 138 10.25 13.48 2.66
C TYR A 138 10.88 14.56 3.52
N ASP A 139 10.08 15.24 4.33
CA ASP A 139 10.58 16.25 5.26
C ASP A 139 11.57 15.64 6.26
N LEU A 140 11.27 14.43 6.76
CA LEU A 140 12.17 13.69 7.63
C LEU A 140 13.46 13.28 6.92
N MET A 141 13.39 12.84 5.66
CA MET A 141 14.60 12.51 4.89
C MET A 141 15.47 13.73 4.62
N GLU A 142 14.86 14.85 4.24
CA GLU A 142 15.55 16.13 4.02
C GLU A 142 16.23 16.62 5.30
N LYS A 143 15.46 16.78 6.40
CA LYS A 143 15.96 17.24 7.69
C LYS A 143 17.01 16.30 8.30
N GLY A 144 16.85 14.98 8.09
CA GLY A 144 17.76 13.95 8.56
C GLY A 144 19.02 13.78 7.71
N GLY A 145 19.12 14.43 6.55
CA GLY A 145 20.22 14.22 5.61
C GLY A 145 20.28 12.78 5.07
N ILE A 146 19.12 12.14 4.93
CA ILE A 146 18.94 10.82 4.33
C ILE A 146 18.81 11.03 2.82
N PRO A 147 19.65 10.39 1.99
CA PRO A 147 19.55 10.55 0.53
C PRO A 147 18.19 10.03 0.02
N TYR A 148 17.47 10.83 -0.76
CA TYR A 148 16.22 10.45 -1.41
C TYR A 148 16.18 10.92 -2.88
N PRO A 149 15.28 10.38 -3.72
CA PRO A 149 15.18 10.77 -5.13
C PRO A 149 14.85 12.26 -5.27
N LYS A 150 15.51 12.95 -6.20
CA LYS A 150 15.16 14.35 -6.51
C LYS A 150 13.68 14.42 -6.95
N THR A 151 12.91 15.28 -6.30
CA THR A 151 11.50 15.54 -6.63
C THR A 151 11.37 16.68 -7.63
N TYR A 152 10.29 16.68 -8.40
CA TYR A 152 9.95 17.72 -9.37
C TYR A 152 8.55 18.24 -9.08
N GLU A 153 8.46 19.53 -8.78
CA GLU A 153 7.20 20.19 -8.53
C GLU A 153 6.46 20.54 -9.82
N LEU A 154 5.14 20.43 -9.76
CA LEU A 154 4.25 20.86 -10.82
C LEU A 154 4.11 22.39 -10.82
N GLN A 155 4.32 23.01 -11.97
CA GLN A 155 4.17 24.46 -12.13
C GLN A 155 3.10 24.76 -13.18
N LYS A 156 2.45 25.93 -13.04
CA LYS A 156 1.53 26.43 -14.07
C LYS A 156 2.31 26.75 -15.35
N THR A 157 2.00 26.06 -16.43
CA THR A 157 2.63 26.24 -17.74
C THR A 157 1.59 26.71 -18.77
N GLY A 158 1.90 27.70 -19.59
CA GLY A 158 0.91 28.40 -20.43
C GLY A 158 0.56 27.74 -21.77
N THR A 159 0.89 26.47 -22.00
CA THR A 159 1.00 25.93 -23.38
C THR A 159 0.46 24.52 -23.55
N ARG A 160 -0.87 24.34 -23.61
CA ARG A 160 -1.58 23.39 -24.51
C ARG A 160 -3.08 23.46 -24.28
N PHE A 161 -3.87 22.89 -25.19
CA PHE A 161 -5.31 22.69 -25.05
C PHE A 161 -5.61 21.20 -25.22
N ILE A 162 -6.03 20.51 -24.17
CA ILE A 162 -6.61 19.16 -24.31
C ILE A 162 -8.10 19.34 -24.55
N LYS A 163 -8.57 18.90 -25.73
CA LYS A 163 -9.99 18.99 -26.10
C LYS A 163 -10.85 18.20 -25.09
N GLY A 164 -11.67 18.92 -24.31
CA GLY A 164 -12.54 18.33 -23.29
C GLY A 164 -12.11 18.58 -21.84
N LEU A 165 -11.07 19.39 -21.60
CA LEU A 165 -10.67 19.88 -20.28
C LEU A 165 -10.72 21.41 -20.25
N GLU A 166 -11.17 21.96 -19.12
CA GLU A 166 -11.21 23.42 -18.91
C GLU A 166 -9.77 24.02 -19.02
N PRO A 167 -9.59 25.21 -19.64
CA PRO A 167 -8.28 25.81 -19.92
C PRO A 167 -7.40 26.15 -18.71
N GLU A 168 -7.92 26.04 -17.48
CA GLU A 168 -7.41 26.75 -16.30
C GLU A 168 -6.26 26.07 -15.53
N TYR A 169 -5.84 24.84 -15.85
CA TYR A 169 -4.84 24.14 -15.02
C TYR A 169 -3.89 23.22 -15.81
N TYR A 170 -2.96 23.81 -16.56
CA TYR A 170 -1.82 23.08 -17.11
C TYR A 170 -0.69 23.06 -16.09
N LEU A 171 -0.68 22.02 -15.26
CA LEU A 171 0.41 21.71 -14.34
C LEU A 171 1.40 20.80 -15.05
N SER A 172 2.63 21.26 -15.24
CA SER A 172 3.72 20.48 -15.82
C SER A 172 4.99 20.70 -15.01
N PRO A 173 5.81 19.66 -14.80
CA PRO A 173 7.10 19.82 -14.13
C PRO A 173 8.05 20.61 -15.03
N THR A 174 8.55 21.75 -14.56
CA THR A 174 9.63 22.43 -15.27
C THR A 174 10.97 21.81 -14.86
N GLY A 175 11.90 21.69 -15.80
CA GLY A 175 13.27 21.28 -15.49
C GLY A 175 13.51 19.78 -15.26
N ILE A 176 12.65 18.87 -15.75
CA ILE A 176 13.03 17.46 -15.87
C ILE A 176 14.31 17.37 -16.71
N ASP A 177 15.40 16.93 -16.07
CA ASP A 177 16.76 16.84 -16.62
C ASP A 177 17.28 15.39 -16.68
N ARG A 178 16.45 14.41 -16.31
CA ARG A 178 16.77 12.97 -16.21
C ARG A 178 15.52 12.10 -16.31
N LEU A 179 15.70 10.79 -16.27
CA LEU A 179 14.57 9.84 -16.20
C LEU A 179 13.86 9.99 -14.84
N VAL A 180 12.56 10.23 -14.89
CA VAL A 180 11.67 10.29 -13.73
C VAL A 180 10.63 9.18 -13.78
N ILE A 181 10.18 8.75 -12.59
CA ILE A 181 8.97 7.96 -12.40
C ILE A 181 7.87 8.89 -11.86
N VAL A 182 6.71 8.82 -12.50
CA VAL A 182 5.52 9.56 -12.09
C VAL A 182 4.56 8.57 -11.44
N LYS A 183 4.17 8.87 -10.21
CA LYS A 183 3.29 8.05 -9.38
C LYS A 183 1.96 8.79 -9.20
N VAL A 184 0.85 8.19 -9.64
CA VAL A 184 -0.48 8.81 -9.65
C VAL A 184 -1.53 7.80 -9.20
N ALA A 185 -2.56 8.23 -8.47
CA ALA A 185 -3.69 7.37 -8.15
C ALA A 185 -4.44 6.92 -9.42
N GLU A 186 -4.87 5.66 -9.50
CA GLU A 186 -5.70 5.18 -10.61
C GLU A 186 -7.12 5.76 -10.53
N ALA A 187 -7.71 6.09 -11.69
CA ALA A 187 -9.06 6.68 -11.76
C ALA A 187 -10.16 5.77 -11.19
N GLN A 188 -10.08 4.45 -11.43
CA GLN A 188 -11.08 3.48 -10.98
C GLN A 188 -10.73 2.82 -9.64
N ARG A 189 -9.46 2.82 -9.27
CA ARG A 189 -8.95 2.21 -8.03
C ARG A 189 -8.04 3.22 -7.32
N PRO A 190 -8.61 4.22 -6.62
CA PRO A 190 -7.81 5.30 -6.02
C PRO A 190 -6.75 4.82 -5.01
N TYR A 191 -6.93 3.62 -4.45
CA TYR A 191 -5.96 2.97 -3.54
C TYR A 191 -4.79 2.29 -4.28
N GLU A 192 -4.90 2.08 -5.60
CA GLU A 192 -3.82 1.60 -6.47
C GLU A 192 -3.12 2.78 -7.14
N ARG A 193 -1.86 2.57 -7.53
CA ARG A 193 -1.06 3.56 -8.24
C ARG A 193 -0.82 3.15 -9.69
N ALA A 194 -1.08 4.09 -10.60
CA ALA A 194 -0.55 4.07 -11.94
C ALA A 194 0.87 4.64 -11.95
N PHE A 195 1.70 4.12 -12.85
CA PHE A 195 3.07 4.57 -13.05
C PHE A 195 3.33 4.84 -14.52
N PHE A 196 4.08 5.90 -14.80
CA PHE A 196 4.73 6.08 -16.09
C PHE A 196 6.08 6.78 -15.90
N PHE A 197 6.92 6.69 -16.92
CA PHE A 197 8.26 7.29 -16.92
C PHE A 197 8.30 8.49 -17.85
N ALA A 198 9.14 9.47 -17.60
CA ALA A 198 9.41 10.56 -18.54
C ALA A 198 10.86 11.00 -18.43
N SER A 199 11.45 11.51 -19.52
CA SER A 199 12.81 12.06 -19.52
C SER A 199 12.83 13.56 -19.85
N SER A 200 11.67 14.18 -19.99
CA SER A 200 11.49 15.61 -20.23
C SER A 200 10.06 16.05 -19.87
N ALA A 201 9.84 17.35 -19.68
CA ALA A 201 8.50 17.92 -19.48
C ALA A 201 7.55 17.59 -20.65
N SER A 202 8.04 17.66 -21.89
CA SER A 202 7.22 17.35 -23.07
C SER A 202 6.82 15.87 -23.14
N GLU A 203 7.68 14.95 -22.69
CA GLU A 203 7.33 13.53 -22.59
C GLU A 203 6.34 13.27 -21.46
N TYR A 204 6.50 13.97 -20.33
CA TYR A 204 5.53 13.96 -19.23
C TYR A 204 4.15 14.39 -19.73
N ASP A 205 4.04 15.54 -20.41
CA ASP A 205 2.76 16.06 -20.90
C ASP A 205 2.08 15.07 -21.85
N ARG A 206 2.84 14.54 -22.83
CA ARG A 206 2.32 13.57 -23.80
C ARG A 206 1.79 12.31 -23.12
N LYS A 207 2.54 11.75 -22.15
CA LYS A 207 2.13 10.52 -21.44
C LYS A 207 0.95 10.78 -20.51
N SER A 208 0.91 11.93 -19.84
CA SER A 208 -0.23 12.38 -19.04
C SER A 208 -1.50 12.47 -19.90
N GLU A 209 -1.41 13.10 -21.08
CA GLU A 209 -2.51 13.15 -22.07
C GLU A 209 -2.98 11.75 -22.47
N GLU A 210 -2.04 10.85 -22.82
CA GLU A 210 -2.35 9.46 -23.16
C GLU A 210 -3.04 8.70 -22.03
N MET A 211 -2.67 8.96 -20.77
CA MET A 211 -3.24 8.28 -19.61
C MET A 211 -4.59 8.87 -19.15
N ILE A 212 -4.85 10.15 -19.40
CA ILE A 212 -6.13 10.81 -19.12
C ILE A 212 -7.16 10.50 -20.21
N LYS A 213 -6.71 10.33 -21.46
CA LYS A 213 -7.57 10.21 -22.63
C LYS A 213 -8.60 9.09 -22.46
N GLN A 214 -9.86 9.48 -22.59
CA GLN A 214 -10.99 8.55 -22.64
C GLN A 214 -11.06 7.89 -24.03
N GLU A 215 -11.34 6.59 -24.04
CA GLU A 215 -11.43 5.81 -25.28
C GLU A 215 -12.89 5.57 -25.66
N TYR A 216 -13.29 5.97 -26.87
CA TYR A 216 -14.63 5.68 -27.38
C TYR A 216 -14.81 4.18 -27.62
N VAL A 217 -15.86 3.61 -27.03
CA VAL A 217 -16.14 2.17 -27.12
C VAL A 217 -17.24 1.87 -28.13
N PHE A 218 -18.43 2.47 -27.98
CA PHE A 218 -19.57 2.31 -28.90
C PHE A 218 -20.68 3.33 -28.62
N SER A 219 -21.62 3.51 -29.56
CA SER A 219 -22.88 4.22 -29.35
C SER A 219 -23.96 3.24 -28.91
N TRP A 220 -24.63 3.53 -27.80
CA TRP A 220 -25.69 2.71 -27.22
C TRP A 220 -26.81 2.40 -28.21
N GLU A 221 -27.15 3.36 -29.07
CA GLU A 221 -28.18 3.22 -30.09
C GLU A 221 -27.77 2.33 -31.28
N ASN A 222 -26.46 2.11 -31.46
CA ASN A 222 -25.94 1.30 -32.56
C ASN A 222 -25.73 -0.17 -32.15
N ILE A 223 -26.25 -0.60 -30.99
CA ILE A 223 -26.12 -1.95 -30.47
C ILE A 223 -27.50 -2.59 -30.22
N PRO A 224 -27.79 -3.80 -30.75
CA PRO A 224 -26.99 -4.48 -31.77
C PRO A 224 -27.04 -3.71 -33.10
N GLY A 225 -25.94 -3.69 -33.85
CA GLY A 225 -25.88 -2.97 -35.13
C GLY A 225 -24.45 -2.58 -35.53
N ASN A 226 -24.30 -1.36 -36.04
CA ASN A 226 -23.07 -0.87 -36.65
C ASN A 226 -21.85 -0.94 -35.72
N ASP A 227 -22.04 -0.78 -34.41
CA ASP A 227 -20.94 -0.75 -33.45
C ASP A 227 -20.69 -2.12 -32.80
N SER A 228 -21.48 -3.16 -33.15
CA SER A 228 -21.37 -4.49 -32.55
C SER A 228 -19.96 -5.08 -32.69
N LYS A 229 -19.33 -4.91 -33.87
CA LYS A 229 -17.96 -5.40 -34.09
C LYS A 229 -16.93 -4.66 -33.22
N GLN A 230 -17.12 -3.37 -33.01
CA GLN A 230 -16.24 -2.55 -32.18
C GLN A 230 -16.38 -2.96 -30.71
N LEU A 231 -17.61 -3.11 -30.21
CA LEU A 231 -17.89 -3.62 -28.87
C LEU A 231 -17.24 -5.00 -28.63
N LEU A 232 -17.38 -5.93 -29.58
CA LEU A 232 -16.75 -7.25 -29.47
C LEU A 232 -15.21 -7.16 -29.51
N LYS A 233 -14.64 -6.27 -30.32
CA LYS A 233 -13.18 -6.04 -30.37
C LYS A 233 -12.67 -5.49 -29.03
N HIS A 234 -13.37 -4.52 -28.44
CA HIS A 234 -13.08 -3.97 -27.12
C HIS A 234 -13.07 -5.05 -26.04
N LEU A 235 -14.14 -5.86 -26.00
CA LEU A 235 -14.27 -6.97 -25.04
C LEU A 235 -13.18 -8.05 -25.21
N ARG A 236 -12.68 -8.27 -26.44
CA ARG A 236 -11.53 -9.17 -26.67
C ARG A 236 -10.23 -8.61 -26.09
N GLY A 237 -9.99 -7.30 -26.16
CA GLY A 237 -8.79 -6.66 -25.61
C GLY A 237 -8.68 -6.79 -24.09
N ASP A 238 -9.80 -6.66 -23.38
CA ASP A 238 -9.86 -6.68 -21.90
C ASP A 238 -9.86 -8.12 -21.30
N ARG A 239 -9.27 -9.09 -21.99
CA ARG A 239 -9.18 -10.51 -21.56
C ARG A 239 -10.51 -11.23 -21.32
N LYS A 240 -11.62 -10.72 -21.86
CA LYS A 240 -12.93 -11.40 -21.85
C LYS A 240 -13.11 -12.32 -23.07
N ILE A 241 -12.00 -12.69 -23.71
CA ILE A 241 -11.92 -13.38 -25.01
C ILE A 241 -12.78 -14.65 -25.08
N TYR A 242 -12.84 -15.42 -24.00
CA TYR A 242 -13.63 -16.65 -23.95
C TYR A 242 -15.16 -16.41 -24.01
N LEU A 243 -15.62 -15.22 -23.59
CA LEU A 243 -17.04 -14.82 -23.57
C LEU A 243 -17.54 -14.29 -24.91
N VAL A 244 -16.63 -13.81 -25.77
CA VAL A 244 -16.96 -13.12 -27.04
C VAL A 244 -16.67 -13.94 -28.30
N LYS A 245 -16.22 -15.19 -28.14
CA LYS A 245 -16.12 -16.12 -29.27
C LYS A 245 -17.52 -16.59 -29.63
N ASN A 246 -17.97 -16.29 -30.86
CA ASN A 246 -19.31 -16.59 -31.38
C ASN A 246 -20.47 -16.00 -30.56
N ALA A 247 -20.24 -14.88 -29.86
CA ALA A 247 -21.26 -14.29 -29.01
C ALA A 247 -22.35 -13.57 -29.80
N GLU A 248 -23.59 -13.74 -29.36
CA GLU A 248 -24.75 -12.96 -29.78
C GLU A 248 -24.87 -11.71 -28.91
N ILE A 249 -25.32 -10.60 -29.51
CA ILE A 249 -25.61 -9.35 -28.81
C ILE A 249 -27.12 -9.10 -28.87
N LYS A 250 -27.73 -8.89 -27.71
CA LYS A 250 -29.15 -8.61 -27.54
C LYS A 250 -29.32 -7.33 -26.74
N LYS A 251 -30.32 -6.51 -27.07
CA LYS A 251 -30.71 -5.35 -26.26
C LYS A 251 -32.10 -5.62 -25.70
N SER A 252 -32.32 -5.33 -24.43
CA SER A 252 -33.61 -5.55 -23.76
C SER A 252 -34.71 -4.66 -24.36
N ASP A 253 -35.97 -5.07 -24.21
CA ASP A 253 -37.12 -4.34 -24.77
C ASP A 253 -37.22 -2.89 -24.24
N ASN A 254 -36.84 -2.68 -22.98
CA ASN A 254 -36.77 -1.35 -22.38
C ASN A 254 -35.54 -0.53 -22.81
N GLY A 255 -34.66 -1.08 -23.65
CA GLY A 255 -33.45 -0.43 -24.17
C GLY A 255 -32.33 -0.23 -23.14
N LYS A 256 -32.51 -0.60 -21.87
CA LYS A 256 -31.58 -0.27 -20.78
C LYS A 256 -30.48 -1.30 -20.53
N THR A 257 -30.57 -2.47 -21.13
CA THR A 257 -29.56 -3.54 -20.96
C THR A 257 -29.10 -4.06 -22.31
N ILE A 258 -27.79 -4.12 -22.52
CA ILE A 258 -27.17 -4.86 -23.63
C ILE A 258 -26.55 -6.12 -23.05
N THR A 259 -26.94 -7.28 -23.58
CA THR A 259 -26.43 -8.59 -23.19
C THR A 259 -25.57 -9.15 -24.32
N VAL A 260 -24.34 -9.55 -23.99
CA VAL A 260 -23.44 -10.29 -24.87
C VAL A 260 -23.29 -11.70 -24.32
N THR A 261 -23.67 -12.72 -25.09
CA THR A 261 -23.74 -14.11 -24.60
C THR A 261 -23.27 -15.10 -25.65
N ASN A 262 -22.58 -16.16 -25.23
CA ASN A 262 -22.23 -17.31 -26.07
C ASN A 262 -23.07 -18.57 -25.74
N GLY A 263 -24.15 -18.40 -24.96
CA GLY A 263 -25.00 -19.49 -24.48
C GLY A 263 -24.61 -19.99 -23.09
N GLU A 264 -23.33 -20.23 -22.84
CA GLU A 264 -22.82 -20.70 -21.53
C GLU A 264 -22.56 -19.56 -20.56
N ASN A 265 -22.09 -18.42 -21.07
CA ASN A 265 -21.74 -17.27 -20.27
C ASN A 265 -22.38 -15.99 -20.83
N SER A 266 -22.68 -15.03 -19.95
CA SER A 266 -23.25 -13.74 -20.34
C SER A 266 -22.59 -12.56 -19.65
N LEU A 267 -22.50 -11.47 -20.41
CA LEU A 267 -22.06 -10.14 -20.00
C LEU A 267 -23.24 -9.19 -20.17
N ARG A 268 -23.47 -8.31 -19.19
CA ARG A 268 -24.55 -7.32 -19.26
C ARG A 268 -24.03 -5.92 -19.04
N PHE A 269 -24.23 -5.05 -20.02
CA PHE A 269 -24.09 -3.61 -19.85
C PHE A 269 -25.43 -3.05 -19.42
N LYS A 270 -25.48 -2.32 -18.31
CA LYS A 270 -26.67 -1.66 -17.78
C LYS A 270 -26.50 -0.15 -17.80
N LEU A 271 -27.44 0.54 -18.42
CA LEU A 271 -27.46 2.00 -18.52
C LEU A 271 -27.86 2.62 -17.16
N ASN A 272 -27.06 3.55 -16.67
CA ASN A 272 -27.38 4.41 -15.53
C ASN A 272 -27.24 5.88 -15.91
N GLU A 273 -28.29 6.42 -16.52
CA GLU A 273 -28.34 7.83 -16.96
C GLU A 273 -28.26 8.83 -15.80
N LYS A 274 -28.63 8.45 -14.57
CA LYS A 274 -28.57 9.36 -13.42
C LYS A 274 -27.14 9.65 -12.97
N GLU A 275 -26.25 8.67 -13.15
CA GLU A 275 -24.84 8.77 -12.78
C GLU A 275 -23.94 9.00 -14.00
N ASP A 276 -24.52 9.20 -15.19
CA ASP A 276 -23.81 9.27 -16.47
C ASP A 276 -22.83 8.10 -16.66
N LYS A 277 -23.31 6.88 -16.35
CA LYS A 277 -22.50 5.65 -16.38
C LYS A 277 -23.18 4.49 -17.07
N VAL A 278 -22.35 3.55 -17.53
CA VAL A 278 -22.76 2.19 -17.89
C VAL A 278 -22.00 1.19 -17.05
N ILE A 279 -22.73 0.28 -16.42
CA ILE A 279 -22.16 -0.76 -15.55
C ILE A 279 -22.06 -2.06 -16.34
N LEU A 280 -20.88 -2.68 -16.34
CA LEU A 280 -20.67 -4.02 -16.90
C LEU A 280 -20.69 -5.08 -15.80
N GLU A 281 -21.60 -6.02 -15.93
CA GLU A 281 -21.73 -7.19 -15.06
C GLU A 281 -21.27 -8.48 -15.76
N ILE A 282 -20.53 -9.31 -15.04
CA ILE A 282 -20.09 -10.65 -15.46
C ILE A 282 -20.49 -11.62 -14.35
N GLY A 283 -21.22 -12.68 -14.69
CA GLY A 283 -21.67 -13.67 -13.69
C GLY A 283 -22.60 -13.10 -12.60
N GLY A 284 -23.18 -11.90 -12.81
CA GLY A 284 -24.03 -11.22 -11.82
C GLY A 284 -23.29 -10.25 -10.90
N GLU A 285 -21.96 -10.17 -10.98
CA GLU A 285 -21.15 -9.22 -10.20
C GLU A 285 -20.80 -7.98 -11.03
N LYS A 286 -20.73 -6.81 -10.39
CA LYS A 286 -20.26 -5.56 -11.01
C LYS A 286 -18.76 -5.66 -11.26
N ASN A 287 -18.34 -5.55 -12.52
CA ASN A 287 -16.94 -5.70 -12.91
C ASN A 287 -16.31 -4.37 -13.32
N ASP A 288 -16.88 -3.67 -14.30
CA ASP A 288 -16.32 -2.41 -14.81
C ASP A 288 -17.39 -1.30 -14.91
N GLU A 289 -16.93 -0.06 -14.86
CA GLU A 289 -17.72 1.14 -15.15
C GLU A 289 -17.21 1.84 -16.41
N TYR A 290 -18.16 2.34 -17.21
CA TYR A 290 -17.92 3.14 -18.41
C TYR A 290 -18.64 4.47 -18.28
N ILE A 291 -18.11 5.49 -18.93
CA ILE A 291 -18.69 6.84 -18.96
C ILE A 291 -19.75 6.88 -20.05
N LEU A 292 -20.91 7.43 -19.72
CA LEU A 292 -21.98 7.75 -20.66
C LEU A 292 -21.89 9.23 -21.02
N LYS A 293 -21.86 9.56 -22.31
CA LYS A 293 -21.97 10.95 -22.78
C LYS A 293 -23.07 11.08 -23.82
N LYS A 294 -23.86 12.14 -23.74
CA LYS A 294 -24.85 12.48 -24.75
C LYS A 294 -24.26 13.47 -25.75
N GLU A 295 -23.99 13.02 -26.96
CA GLU A 295 -23.35 13.81 -28.02
C GLU A 295 -24.15 13.67 -29.31
N ASN A 296 -24.51 14.79 -29.93
CA ASN A 296 -25.31 14.82 -31.16
C ASN A 296 -26.60 13.98 -31.07
N GLY A 297 -27.25 13.98 -29.90
CA GLY A 297 -28.47 13.22 -29.64
C GLY A 297 -28.29 11.72 -29.41
N LYS A 298 -27.06 11.20 -29.42
CA LYS A 298 -26.74 9.79 -29.17
C LYS A 298 -26.05 9.60 -27.83
N LEU A 299 -26.29 8.44 -27.21
CA LEU A 299 -25.60 7.99 -26.01
C LEU A 299 -24.32 7.25 -26.41
N ASN A 300 -23.17 7.88 -26.19
CA ASN A 300 -21.85 7.34 -26.50
C ASN A 300 -21.17 6.84 -25.24
N ILE A 301 -20.58 5.65 -25.33
CA ILE A 301 -19.94 4.95 -24.21
C ILE A 301 -18.42 5.08 -24.35
N TYR A 302 -17.77 5.53 -23.29
CA TYR A 302 -16.34 5.72 -23.23
C TYR A 302 -15.72 4.91 -22.08
N LYS A 303 -14.53 4.37 -22.30
CA LYS A 303 -13.67 3.84 -21.24
C LYS A 303 -12.95 5.01 -20.57
N GLN A 304 -12.97 5.05 -19.24
CA GLN A 304 -12.20 6.01 -18.45
C GLN A 304 -10.69 5.83 -18.72
N GLY A 305 -9.95 6.94 -18.77
CA GLY A 305 -8.49 6.91 -18.78
C GLY A 305 -7.93 6.21 -17.54
N LYS A 306 -6.64 5.87 -17.55
CA LYS A 306 -5.99 5.23 -16.38
C LYS A 306 -5.95 6.14 -15.16
N ILE A 307 -5.86 7.46 -15.38
CA ILE A 307 -5.80 8.49 -14.33
C ILE A 307 -6.79 9.62 -14.64
N THR A 308 -7.03 10.50 -13.67
CA THR A 308 -7.80 11.74 -13.87
C THR A 308 -6.89 12.96 -13.83
N PRO A 309 -7.29 14.09 -14.44
CA PRO A 309 -6.58 15.35 -14.29
C PRO A 309 -6.40 15.76 -12.83
N GLU A 310 -7.39 15.52 -11.98
CA GLU A 310 -7.36 15.83 -10.55
C GLU A 310 -6.31 15.00 -9.83
N ALA A 311 -6.25 13.70 -10.09
CA ALA A 311 -5.23 12.82 -9.50
C ALA A 311 -3.82 13.22 -9.94
N LEU A 312 -3.67 13.73 -11.17
CA LEU A 312 -2.39 14.20 -11.69
C LEU A 312 -1.88 15.46 -10.96
N LYS A 313 -2.76 16.28 -10.36
CA LYS A 313 -2.33 17.45 -9.55
C LYS A 313 -1.57 17.03 -8.30
N GLU A 314 -1.91 15.87 -7.76
CA GLU A 314 -1.27 15.24 -6.60
C GLU A 314 -0.20 14.22 -7.00
N ALA A 315 0.22 14.24 -8.27
CA ALA A 315 1.22 13.30 -8.78
C ALA A 315 2.57 13.54 -8.11
N VAL A 316 3.21 12.44 -7.72
CA VAL A 316 4.58 12.51 -7.24
C VAL A 316 5.53 12.20 -8.39
N ILE A 317 6.40 13.16 -8.69
CA ILE A 317 7.38 13.09 -9.78
C ILE A 317 8.76 13.04 -9.15
N GLU A 318 9.41 11.89 -9.28
CA GLU A 318 10.70 11.61 -8.64
C GLU A 318 11.69 11.11 -9.68
N GLU A 319 12.96 11.43 -9.49
CA GLU A 319 14.07 10.77 -10.18
C GLU A 319 13.91 9.24 -10.11
N PHE A 320 14.05 8.59 -11.27
CA PHE A 320 14.12 7.13 -11.29
C PHE A 320 15.52 6.69 -10.87
N ILE A 321 15.60 6.04 -9.71
CA ILE A 321 16.87 5.51 -9.20
C ILE A 321 17.14 4.15 -9.85
N ASP A 322 18.11 4.11 -10.75
CA ASP A 322 18.67 2.88 -11.31
C ASP A 322 19.58 2.20 -10.28
N GLY A 323 18.98 1.35 -9.45
CA GLY A 323 19.68 0.65 -8.37
C GLY A 323 18.96 -0.61 -7.92
N THR A 324 19.71 -1.48 -7.24
CA THR A 324 19.15 -2.71 -6.65
C THR A 324 18.31 -2.35 -5.42
N GLN A 325 17.06 -2.79 -5.37
CA GLN A 325 16.15 -2.42 -4.29
C GLN A 325 16.32 -3.30 -3.05
N PHE A 326 16.41 -2.66 -1.89
CA PHE A 326 16.48 -3.29 -0.57
C PHE A 326 15.52 -2.61 0.39
N ASN A 327 14.79 -3.39 1.15
CA ASN A 327 14.14 -2.96 2.38
C ASN A 327 15.13 -3.20 3.51
N LEU A 328 15.64 -2.12 4.11
CA LEU A 328 16.52 -2.16 5.28
C LEU A 328 15.64 -2.13 6.52
N ASN A 329 15.49 -3.27 7.20
CA ASN A 329 14.55 -3.43 8.28
C ASN A 329 15.23 -3.28 9.63
N PHE A 330 14.90 -2.21 10.34
CA PHE A 330 15.48 -1.85 11.61
C PHE A 330 14.53 -2.07 12.78
N PHE A 331 15.11 -2.05 13.97
CA PHE A 331 14.41 -1.93 15.23
C PHE A 331 15.17 -0.96 16.12
N TYR A 332 14.47 0.05 16.65
CA TYR A 332 15.04 0.93 17.67
C TYR A 332 14.46 0.58 19.02
N SER A 333 15.31 0.07 19.92
CA SER A 333 14.95 -0.29 21.28
C SER A 333 14.88 0.97 22.14
N ALA A 334 13.66 1.37 22.52
CA ALA A 334 13.47 2.48 23.46
C ALA A 334 13.96 2.10 24.88
N VAL A 335 13.99 0.81 25.20
CA VAL A 335 14.53 0.32 26.47
C VAL A 335 16.05 0.46 26.49
N ASN A 336 16.75 0.05 25.43
CA ASN A 336 18.23 0.05 25.41
C ASN A 336 18.86 1.32 24.86
N ASP A 337 18.07 2.19 24.21
CA ASP A 337 18.57 3.29 23.38
C ASP A 337 19.52 2.77 22.28
N GLU A 338 19.10 1.71 21.58
CA GLU A 338 19.92 0.96 20.64
C GLU A 338 19.22 0.78 19.30
N LEU A 339 19.96 0.98 18.20
CA LEU A 339 19.50 0.70 16.84
C LEU A 339 20.03 -0.67 16.37
N GLU A 340 19.13 -1.50 15.85
CA GLU A 340 19.44 -2.84 15.35
C GLU A 340 18.99 -2.97 13.89
N LEU A 341 19.82 -3.61 13.05
CA LEU A 341 19.39 -4.11 11.74
C LEU A 341 18.86 -5.54 11.91
N LEU A 342 17.54 -5.72 11.83
CA LEU A 342 16.93 -7.04 11.99
C LEU A 342 17.12 -7.92 10.76
N GLY A 343 17.01 -7.32 9.58
CA GLY A 343 17.19 -8.04 8.33
C GLY A 343 16.96 -7.23 7.08
N THR A 344 17.14 -7.86 5.92
CA THR A 344 16.95 -7.20 4.62
C THR A 344 16.17 -8.08 3.65
N ASP A 345 15.39 -7.44 2.78
CA ASP A 345 14.62 -8.13 1.74
C ASP A 345 14.38 -7.22 0.53
N THR A 346 13.71 -7.74 -0.48
CA THR A 346 13.24 -6.97 -1.62
C THR A 346 11.85 -7.43 -2.05
N ARG A 347 11.06 -6.55 -2.67
CA ARG A 347 9.67 -6.87 -3.07
C ARG A 347 9.62 -7.83 -4.26
N ARG A 348 8.70 -8.80 -4.21
CA ARG A 348 8.14 -9.49 -5.38
C ARG A 348 6.92 -8.73 -5.87
N GLN A 349 6.85 -8.41 -7.16
CA GLN A 349 5.81 -7.54 -7.70
C GLN A 349 5.16 -8.09 -8.97
N THR A 350 3.83 -8.02 -9.02
CA THR A 350 3.03 -8.40 -10.17
C THR A 350 2.39 -7.17 -10.83
N ASN A 351 2.38 -7.03 -12.14
CA ASN A 351 2.88 -7.92 -13.18
C ASN A 351 4.36 -7.67 -13.57
N LEU A 352 5.06 -6.73 -12.93
CA LEU A 352 6.44 -6.34 -13.25
C LEU A 352 7.38 -7.55 -13.41
N ASP A 353 7.43 -8.43 -12.42
CA ASP A 353 8.28 -9.63 -12.47
C ASP A 353 7.93 -10.58 -13.62
N GLY A 354 6.66 -10.60 -14.03
CA GLY A 354 6.22 -11.38 -15.18
C GLY A 354 6.72 -10.80 -16.49
N ILE A 355 6.72 -9.46 -16.62
CA ILE A 355 7.25 -8.75 -17.79
C ILE A 355 8.75 -8.97 -17.91
N LEU A 356 9.49 -8.84 -16.80
CA LEU A 356 10.95 -8.99 -16.77
C LEU A 356 11.44 -10.39 -17.17
N ARG A 357 10.57 -11.41 -17.14
CA ARG A 357 10.87 -12.78 -17.58
C ARG A 357 10.66 -13.02 -19.08
N LEU A 358 10.13 -12.03 -19.81
CA LEU A 358 9.95 -12.12 -21.26
C LEU A 358 11.16 -11.55 -22.00
N PRO A 359 11.52 -12.08 -23.19
CA PRO A 359 12.47 -11.40 -24.06
C PRO A 359 11.91 -10.05 -24.54
N ALA A 360 12.80 -9.10 -24.86
CA ALA A 360 12.44 -7.71 -25.19
C ALA A 360 11.35 -7.54 -26.28
N PRO A 361 11.33 -8.34 -27.38
CA PRO A 361 10.25 -8.25 -28.37
C PRO A 361 8.88 -8.59 -27.78
N GLN A 362 8.79 -9.61 -26.93
CA GLN A 362 7.54 -10.00 -26.27
C GLN A 362 7.12 -9.01 -25.18
N GLN A 363 8.08 -8.38 -24.48
CA GLN A 363 7.76 -7.26 -23.59
C GLN A 363 7.08 -6.13 -24.35
N SER A 364 7.67 -5.72 -25.48
CA SER A 364 7.13 -4.66 -26.34
C SER A 364 5.73 -4.98 -26.86
N GLU A 365 5.47 -6.23 -27.23
CA GLU A 365 4.14 -6.68 -27.66
C GLU A 365 3.12 -6.67 -26.51
N LEU A 366 3.51 -7.18 -25.34
CA LEU A 366 2.63 -7.22 -24.16
C LEU A 366 2.23 -5.82 -23.69
N LEU A 367 3.17 -4.86 -23.74
CA LEU A 367 2.95 -3.47 -23.29
C LEU A 367 1.90 -2.73 -24.14
N LYS A 368 1.59 -3.19 -25.35
CA LYS A 368 0.47 -2.68 -26.17
C LYS A 368 -0.89 -2.99 -25.57
N TYR A 369 -1.00 -4.05 -24.77
CA TYR A 369 -2.26 -4.53 -24.20
C TYR A 369 -2.35 -4.32 -22.69
N ARG A 370 -1.23 -4.28 -21.98
CA ARG A 370 -1.19 -4.13 -20.52
C ARG A 370 0.02 -3.32 -20.08
N GLY A 371 -0.22 -2.30 -19.26
CA GLY A 371 0.86 -1.52 -18.64
C GLY A 371 1.64 -2.31 -17.59
N ILE A 372 2.75 -1.71 -17.15
CA ILE A 372 3.52 -2.19 -16.00
C ILE A 372 2.75 -1.85 -14.72
N GLN A 373 2.67 -2.81 -13.82
CA GLN A 373 2.13 -2.69 -12.48
C GLN A 373 3.15 -3.26 -11.49
N ALA A 374 3.32 -2.57 -10.37
CA ALA A 374 4.25 -2.93 -9.31
C ALA A 374 3.50 -3.36 -8.04
N ILE A 375 2.40 -4.11 -8.20
CA ILE A 375 1.55 -4.57 -7.10
C ILE A 375 2.36 -5.58 -6.27
N GLU A 376 2.45 -5.34 -4.97
CA GLU A 376 3.17 -6.23 -4.06
C GLU A 376 2.51 -7.63 -4.04
N ALA A 377 3.33 -8.65 -4.28
CA ALA A 377 2.91 -10.05 -4.30
C ALA A 377 3.65 -10.91 -3.25
N GLY A 378 4.69 -10.36 -2.61
CA GLY A 378 5.49 -11.03 -1.60
C GLY A 378 6.88 -10.41 -1.47
N HIS A 379 7.80 -11.13 -0.84
CA HIS A 379 9.17 -10.67 -0.54
C HIS A 379 10.21 -11.75 -0.88
N ILE A 380 11.44 -11.32 -1.17
CA ILE A 380 12.64 -12.17 -1.24
C ILE A 380 13.60 -11.71 -0.15
N ALA A 381 13.95 -12.59 0.78
CA ALA A 381 15.07 -12.35 1.68
C ALA A 381 16.37 -12.27 0.87
N CYS A 382 17.13 -11.19 1.05
CA CYS A 382 18.40 -10.98 0.36
C CYS A 382 19.33 -10.20 1.28
N THR A 383 20.63 -10.46 1.21
CA THR A 383 21.64 -9.73 1.99
C THR A 383 22.21 -8.56 1.19
N VAL A 384 22.69 -7.55 1.91
CA VAL A 384 23.59 -6.52 1.38
C VAL A 384 25.05 -6.96 1.53
N LYS A 385 25.96 -6.37 0.75
CA LYS A 385 27.41 -6.54 0.97
C LYS A 385 27.77 -6.03 2.37
N GLU A 386 28.62 -6.77 3.08
CA GLU A 386 29.03 -6.41 4.45
C GLU A 386 29.70 -5.03 4.52
N SER A 387 30.51 -4.68 3.51
CA SER A 387 31.16 -3.37 3.39
C SER A 387 30.19 -2.19 3.24
N LEU A 388 28.89 -2.44 3.05
CA LEU A 388 27.85 -1.42 2.99
C LEU A 388 27.10 -1.26 4.31
N LEU A 389 27.36 -2.10 5.33
CA LEU A 389 26.62 -2.06 6.59
C LEU A 389 26.85 -0.76 7.37
N GLU A 390 28.04 -0.18 7.32
CA GLU A 390 28.27 1.15 7.91
C GLU A 390 27.33 2.21 7.31
N GLN A 391 27.14 2.19 5.98
CA GLN A 391 26.19 3.09 5.32
C GLN A 391 24.74 2.76 5.72
N VAL A 392 24.39 1.49 5.90
CA VAL A 392 23.06 1.07 6.37
C VAL A 392 22.79 1.61 7.77
N PHE A 393 23.71 1.42 8.73
CA PHE A 393 23.56 1.94 10.09
C PHE A 393 23.53 3.46 10.13
N GLU A 394 24.38 4.16 9.36
CA GLU A 394 24.36 5.62 9.27
C GLU A 394 22.97 6.16 8.85
N LEU A 395 22.31 5.49 7.90
CA LEU A 395 20.94 5.86 7.48
C LEU A 395 19.92 5.65 8.60
N GLY A 396 20.01 4.52 9.31
CA GLY A 396 19.13 4.23 10.44
C GLY A 396 19.32 5.23 11.60
N GLU A 397 20.57 5.55 11.94
CA GLU A 397 20.90 6.53 13.00
C GLU A 397 20.41 7.93 12.66
N LYS A 398 20.60 8.37 11.40
CA LYS A 398 20.04 9.62 10.89
C LYS A 398 18.53 9.67 11.04
N PHE A 399 17.85 8.58 10.69
CA PHE A 399 16.40 8.49 10.81
C PHE A 399 15.93 8.53 12.27
N VAL A 400 16.54 7.74 13.17
CA VAL A 400 16.19 7.75 14.61
C VAL A 400 16.38 9.16 15.19
N LYS A 401 17.49 9.82 14.85
CA LYS A 401 17.79 11.17 15.32
C LYS A 401 16.74 12.18 14.86
N VAL A 402 16.42 12.24 13.56
CA VAL A 402 15.44 13.21 13.06
C VAL A 402 14.03 12.89 13.56
N ALA A 403 13.66 11.61 13.64
CA ALA A 403 12.38 11.19 14.21
C ALA A 403 12.23 11.68 15.66
N LYS A 404 13.26 11.56 16.48
CA LYS A 404 13.25 12.04 17.88
C LYS A 404 13.12 13.56 18.00
N GLN A 405 13.69 14.31 17.04
CA GLN A 405 13.61 15.77 17.01
C GLN A 405 12.24 16.26 16.55
N GLU A 406 11.70 15.65 15.51
CA GLU A 406 10.49 16.10 14.81
C GLU A 406 9.20 15.50 15.38
N TYR A 407 9.28 14.30 15.96
CA TYR A 407 8.16 13.56 16.53
C TYR A 407 8.48 12.94 17.91
N PRO A 408 8.74 13.74 18.98
CA PRO A 408 9.00 13.19 20.31
C PRO A 408 7.93 12.16 20.75
N PRO A 409 8.31 10.99 21.30
CA PRO A 409 9.65 10.58 21.73
C PRO A 409 10.60 10.08 20.61
N GLY A 410 10.11 10.03 19.38
CA GLY A 410 10.78 9.48 18.20
C GLY A 410 10.14 8.18 17.73
N ILE A 411 10.86 7.49 16.86
CA ILE A 411 10.49 6.13 16.45
C ILE A 411 10.67 5.18 17.65
N ILE A 412 9.76 4.23 17.81
CA ILE A 412 9.82 3.19 18.84
C ILE A 412 9.61 1.84 18.14
N GLY A 413 10.55 0.92 18.32
CA GLY A 413 10.49 -0.41 17.75
C GLY A 413 10.78 -0.44 16.24
N PRO A 414 10.02 -1.22 15.45
CA PRO A 414 10.38 -1.51 14.07
C PRO A 414 10.11 -0.35 13.13
N PHE A 415 11.02 -0.15 12.19
CA PHE A 415 10.87 0.72 11.04
C PHE A 415 11.66 0.16 9.86
N ALA A 416 11.39 0.63 8.63
CA ALA A 416 12.13 0.21 7.46
C ALA A 416 12.45 1.39 6.54
N LEU A 417 13.68 1.41 6.04
CA LEU A 417 14.10 2.31 4.96
C LEU A 417 14.10 1.53 3.66
N GLN A 418 13.22 1.89 2.73
CA GLN A 418 13.17 1.26 1.42
C GLN A 418 14.10 2.02 0.47
N CYS A 419 15.18 1.37 0.08
CA CYS A 419 16.29 2.00 -0.60
C CYS A 419 16.59 1.34 -1.95
N ALA A 420 17.13 2.12 -2.88
CA ALA A 420 17.82 1.61 -4.05
C ALA A 420 19.33 1.84 -3.88
N LEU A 421 20.13 0.78 -4.08
CA LEU A 421 21.58 0.85 -4.09
C LEU A 421 22.06 1.16 -5.51
N THR A 422 22.54 2.38 -5.71
CA THR A 422 23.13 2.84 -6.97
C THR A 422 24.62 2.51 -7.03
N PRO A 423 25.22 2.34 -8.22
CA PRO A 423 26.65 2.03 -8.36
C PRO A 423 27.60 3.23 -8.21
N GLY A 424 27.10 4.48 -8.11
CA GLY A 424 27.91 5.71 -8.09
C GLY A 424 27.75 6.57 -9.34
N PRO A 425 28.57 7.63 -9.55
CA PRO A 425 29.92 7.87 -9.00
C PRO A 425 29.98 8.56 -7.62
N PRO A 426 31.10 8.45 -6.86
CA PRO A 426 32.29 7.61 -7.12
C PRO A 426 32.20 6.19 -6.53
N LYS A 427 31.19 5.92 -5.69
CA LYS A 427 31.00 4.65 -5.00
C LYS A 427 29.52 4.34 -4.86
N GLU A 428 29.23 3.10 -4.45
CA GLU A 428 27.86 2.66 -4.20
C GLU A 428 27.18 3.51 -3.12
N ARG A 429 25.92 3.85 -3.33
CA ARG A 429 25.13 4.66 -2.40
C ARG A 429 23.67 4.24 -2.38
N PHE A 430 23.16 4.04 -1.18
CA PHE A 430 21.72 3.91 -0.93
C PHE A 430 21.00 5.24 -1.08
N VAL A 431 19.86 5.18 -1.78
CA VAL A 431 18.88 6.27 -1.90
C VAL A 431 17.54 5.74 -1.41
N CYS A 432 17.05 6.30 -0.29
CA CYS A 432 15.79 5.95 0.35
C CYS A 432 14.63 6.60 -0.40
N PHE A 433 13.68 5.82 -0.90
CA PHE A 433 12.54 6.30 -1.69
C PHE A 433 11.19 6.12 -0.97
N ASP A 434 11.17 5.44 0.16
CA ASP A 434 9.99 5.26 1.01
C ASP A 434 10.40 4.84 2.42
N ILE A 435 9.71 5.35 3.44
CA ILE A 435 9.93 4.97 4.85
C ILE A 435 8.68 4.30 5.40
N SER A 436 8.87 3.21 6.12
CA SER A 436 7.84 2.64 7.00
C SER A 436 8.20 2.89 8.46
N MET A 437 7.29 3.48 9.23
CA MET A 437 7.48 3.90 10.62
C MET A 437 6.77 2.98 11.63
N ARG A 438 6.60 1.71 11.24
CA ARG A 438 5.95 0.65 12.00
C ARG A 438 6.41 -0.72 11.47
N VAL A 439 5.74 -1.78 11.93
CA VAL A 439 5.97 -3.14 11.42
C VAL A 439 5.81 -3.20 9.90
N GLN A 440 6.83 -3.69 9.22
CA GLN A 440 6.91 -3.95 7.78
C GLN A 440 6.12 -5.20 7.36
N GLY A 441 5.81 -5.30 6.07
CA GLY A 441 5.11 -6.47 5.49
C GLY A 441 6.00 -7.67 5.24
N SER A 442 7.30 -7.55 5.53
CA SER A 442 8.30 -8.54 5.14
C SER A 442 8.51 -9.61 6.21
N PRO A 443 8.20 -10.89 5.92
CA PRO A 443 8.64 -12.00 6.75
C PRO A 443 10.14 -12.33 6.54
N GLY A 444 10.84 -11.61 5.66
CA GLY A 444 12.20 -11.94 5.23
C GLY A 444 13.29 -11.71 6.29
N THR A 445 13.02 -10.92 7.34
CA THR A 445 14.00 -10.53 8.35
C THR A 445 14.64 -11.74 9.04
N ALA A 446 13.83 -12.71 9.46
CA ALA A 446 14.28 -13.94 10.12
C ALA A 446 15.14 -14.87 9.23
N PHE A 447 15.21 -14.60 7.92
CA PHE A 447 15.94 -15.41 6.94
C PHE A 447 17.24 -14.74 6.46
N THR A 448 17.64 -13.66 7.12
CA THR A 448 18.94 -13.01 6.93
C THR A 448 19.74 -13.05 8.23
N PRO A 449 21.08 -12.99 8.20
CA PRO A 449 21.90 -13.35 9.36
C PRO A 449 22.06 -12.23 10.40
N TYR A 450 21.59 -11.02 10.12
CA TYR A 450 21.94 -9.80 10.87
C TYR A 450 21.58 -9.87 12.35
N SER A 451 20.32 -10.13 12.69
CA SER A 451 19.91 -10.33 14.08
C SER A 451 20.58 -11.55 14.73
N GLY A 452 20.91 -12.58 13.94
CA GLY A 452 21.62 -13.76 14.41
C GLY A 452 23.05 -13.47 14.89
N TYR A 453 23.72 -12.47 14.31
CA TYR A 453 25.04 -12.05 14.81
C TYR A 453 24.98 -11.39 16.19
N LEU A 454 23.84 -10.79 16.55
CA LEU A 454 23.63 -10.14 17.85
C LEU A 454 23.07 -11.11 18.90
N TYR A 455 22.11 -11.95 18.52
CA TYR A 455 21.33 -12.78 19.45
C TYR A 455 21.63 -14.28 19.37
N GLY A 456 22.49 -14.73 18.46
CA GLY A 456 22.80 -16.14 18.22
C GLY A 456 21.76 -16.88 17.36
N GLU A 457 20.56 -16.32 17.18
CA GLU A 457 19.52 -16.79 16.26
C GLU A 457 18.93 -15.62 15.48
N SER A 458 18.64 -15.82 14.19
CA SER A 458 17.93 -14.81 13.39
C SER A 458 16.50 -14.65 13.89
N LEU A 459 16.13 -13.41 14.19
CA LEU A 459 14.84 -13.05 14.75
C LEU A 459 13.89 -12.55 13.69
N SER A 460 12.61 -12.90 13.83
CA SER A 460 11.55 -12.19 13.14
C SER A 460 11.21 -10.86 13.83
N VAL A 461 10.46 -9.99 13.15
CA VAL A 461 10.07 -8.70 13.72
C VAL A 461 9.13 -8.92 14.90
N GLY A 462 8.17 -9.84 14.74
CA GLY A 462 7.29 -10.23 15.84
C GLY A 462 8.05 -10.75 17.06
N GLU A 463 9.10 -11.55 16.86
CA GLU A 463 9.95 -12.05 17.95
C GLU A 463 10.67 -10.90 18.65
N ARG A 464 11.28 -9.98 17.90
CA ARG A 464 11.99 -8.83 18.49
C ARG A 464 11.07 -7.87 19.23
N ILE A 465 9.86 -7.63 18.74
CA ILE A 465 8.85 -6.83 19.46
C ILE A 465 8.47 -7.52 20.78
N ALA A 466 8.21 -8.82 20.75
CA ALA A 466 7.85 -9.55 21.96
C ALA A 466 8.99 -9.56 22.99
N MET A 467 10.25 -9.63 22.54
CA MET A 467 11.43 -9.44 23.40
C MET A 467 11.44 -8.05 24.05
N GLU A 468 11.16 -7.00 23.29
CA GLU A 468 11.12 -5.63 23.82
C GLU A 468 10.01 -5.45 24.85
N VAL A 469 8.79 -5.93 24.55
CA VAL A 469 7.66 -5.84 25.48
C VAL A 469 7.96 -6.60 26.77
N LYS A 470 8.50 -7.82 26.66
CA LYS A 470 8.86 -8.63 27.83
C LYS A 470 9.90 -7.92 28.70
N LYS A 471 10.98 -7.43 28.07
CA LYS A 471 12.02 -6.68 28.77
C LYS A 471 11.47 -5.42 29.42
N ALA A 472 10.63 -4.67 28.73
CA ALA A 472 10.01 -3.46 29.26
C ALA A 472 9.10 -3.75 30.46
N VAL A 473 8.41 -4.90 30.50
CA VAL A 473 7.67 -5.32 31.70
C VAL A 473 8.62 -5.70 32.83
N ASP A 474 9.61 -6.55 32.55
CA ASP A 474 10.57 -7.04 33.54
C ASP A 474 11.36 -5.91 34.22
N GLU A 475 11.58 -4.78 33.50
CA GLU A 475 12.30 -3.60 33.99
C GLU A 475 11.40 -2.45 34.47
N ASP A 476 10.07 -2.62 34.51
CA ASP A 476 9.09 -1.55 34.83
C ASP A 476 9.17 -0.32 33.91
N ARG A 477 9.44 -0.56 32.62
CA ARG A 477 9.62 0.43 31.55
C ARG A 477 8.59 0.30 30.42
N ILE A 478 7.45 -0.35 30.66
CA ILE A 478 6.41 -0.56 29.63
C ILE A 478 5.91 0.75 28.98
N LYS A 479 5.96 1.86 29.73
CA LYS A 479 5.58 3.19 29.24
C LYS A 479 6.51 3.74 28.16
N ASP A 480 7.74 3.23 28.08
CA ASP A 480 8.73 3.69 27.09
C ASP A 480 8.44 3.14 25.70
N VAL A 481 7.69 2.04 25.61
CA VAL A 481 7.45 1.31 24.35
C VAL A 481 6.03 1.46 23.81
N VAL A 482 5.14 2.14 24.53
CA VAL A 482 3.75 2.38 24.10
C VAL A 482 3.32 3.84 24.07
N THR A 483 2.35 4.11 23.20
CA THR A 483 1.70 5.42 23.00
C THR A 483 0.21 5.31 22.68
#